data_AF-A0A183F9Q3-F1
#
_entry.id   AF-A0A183F9Q3-F1
#
_cell.length_a   1.000
_cell.length_b   1.000
_cell.length_c   1.000
_cell.angle_alpha   90.00
_cell.angle_beta   90.00
_cell.angle_gamma   90.00
#
_symmetry.space_group_name_H-M   'P 1'
#
loop_
_entity.id
_entity.type
_entity.pdbx_description
1 polymer ?
#
loop_
_entity_poly.entity_id
_entity_poly.type
_entity_poly.pdbx_seq_one_letter_code
_entity_poly.pdbx_strand_id
1 'polypeptide(L)'
;MSLNGSLGESWARSGKVAARFMLKEIRDENGEVSQEKLDQIWPKLRVLARAQPSDKYTLVKGIIDSRLTDAREVVAVTGDGTNDGPALKKADVGFAMVSRE
;
A
#
# COMPACT_ATOMS: atom_id res chain seq x y z
N MET A 1 25.58 10.50 19.17
CA MET A 1 24.12 10.51 19.00
C MET A 1 23.81 10.95 17.58
N SER A 2 23.64 9.99 16.67
CA SER A 2 22.87 10.17 15.43
C SER A 2 22.65 8.78 14.84
N LEU A 3 21.45 8.27 14.98
CA LEU A 3 20.97 7.07 14.29
C LEU A 3 19.72 7.46 13.51
N ASN A 4 19.88 8.36 12.55
CA ASN A 4 18.86 8.66 11.54
C ASN A 4 19.48 8.38 10.18
N GLY A 5 19.19 7.19 9.64
CA GLY A 5 19.58 6.80 8.29
C GLY A 5 20.19 5.40 8.26
N SER A 6 19.40 4.37 7.96
CA SER A 6 20.02 3.10 7.54
C SER A 6 19.13 2.14 6.75
N LEU A 7 17.80 2.20 6.85
CA LEU A 7 16.96 1.20 6.18
C LEU A 7 16.01 1.80 5.13
N GLY A 8 15.17 2.78 5.46
CA GLY A 8 14.10 3.26 4.56
C GLY A 8 14.53 3.89 3.23
N GLU A 9 15.70 4.54 3.19
CA GLU A 9 16.14 5.32 2.01
C GLU A 9 16.82 4.48 0.93
N SER A 10 17.30 3.29 1.27
CA SER A 10 18.14 2.46 0.40
C SER A 10 17.36 1.77 -0.74
N TRP A 11 16.11 1.39 -0.50
CA TRP A 11 15.30 0.64 -1.47
C TRP A 11 14.53 1.53 -2.45
N ALA A 12 14.09 2.71 -2.02
CA ALA A 12 13.49 3.69 -2.93
C ALA A 12 14.45 4.15 -4.03
N ARG A 13 15.77 4.18 -3.74
CA ARG A 13 16.82 4.55 -4.71
C ARG A 13 17.32 3.40 -5.59
N SER A 14 17.08 2.14 -5.23
CA SER A 14 17.71 0.97 -5.89
C SER A 14 16.83 0.23 -6.91
N GLY A 15 15.62 0.70 -7.20
CA GLY A 15 14.76 0.10 -8.24
C GLY A 15 14.28 -1.33 -7.92
N LYS A 16 14.41 -1.78 -6.66
CA LYS A 16 13.95 -3.11 -6.24
C LYS A 16 12.41 -3.14 -6.15
N VAL A 17 11.82 -4.15 -6.80
CA VAL A 17 10.38 -4.45 -6.85
C VAL A 17 9.76 -4.49 -5.45
N ALA A 18 8.78 -3.61 -5.20
CA ALA A 18 8.39 -3.20 -3.85
C ALA A 18 7.39 -4.09 -3.10
N ALA A 19 6.53 -4.88 -3.77
CA ALA A 19 5.34 -5.42 -3.08
C ALA A 19 5.65 -6.41 -1.95
N ARG A 20 6.50 -7.41 -2.20
CA ARG A 20 6.80 -8.44 -1.19
C ARG A 20 7.59 -7.87 -0.02
N PHE A 21 8.45 -6.89 -0.27
CA PHE A 21 9.29 -6.28 0.76
C PHE A 21 8.48 -5.33 1.65
N MET A 22 7.60 -4.49 1.07
CA MET A 22 6.76 -3.58 1.84
C MET A 22 5.94 -4.30 2.92
N LEU A 23 5.30 -5.42 2.58
CA LEU A 23 4.47 -6.17 3.53
C LEU A 23 5.25 -6.78 4.69
N LYS A 24 6.54 -7.11 4.48
CA LYS A 24 7.40 -7.60 5.55
C LYS A 24 7.76 -6.45 6.49
N GLU A 25 8.07 -5.28 5.93
CA GLU A 25 8.47 -4.11 6.71
C GLU A 25 7.32 -3.54 7.55
N ILE A 26 6.09 -3.51 7.01
CA ILE A 26 4.93 -2.95 7.74
C ILE A 26 4.36 -3.89 8.81
N ARG A 27 4.81 -5.14 8.89
CA ARG A 27 4.31 -6.07 9.92
C ARG A 27 5.02 -5.86 11.25
N ASP A 28 4.29 -6.03 12.34
CA ASP A 28 4.84 -6.05 13.70
C ASP A 28 5.38 -7.44 14.07
N GLU A 29 5.78 -7.59 15.33
CA GLU A 29 6.30 -8.85 15.88
C GLU A 29 5.27 -10.00 15.91
N ASN A 30 3.98 -9.66 15.91
CA ASN A 30 2.87 -10.62 15.85
C ASN A 30 2.48 -10.96 14.41
N GLY A 31 3.12 -10.32 13.43
CA GLY A 31 2.80 -10.47 12.02
C GLY A 31 1.58 -9.67 11.58
N GLU A 32 1.04 -8.79 12.43
CA GLU A 32 -0.07 -7.90 12.07
C GLU A 32 0.42 -6.65 11.36
N VAL A 33 -0.45 -6.00 10.58
CA VAL A 33 -0.08 -4.77 9.86
C VAL A 33 -0.03 -3.61 10.84
N SER A 34 1.16 -3.05 11.05
CA SER A 34 1.37 -1.82 11.82
C SER A 34 1.04 -0.60 10.96
N GLN A 35 0.01 0.14 11.37
CA GLN A 35 -0.40 1.37 10.71
C GLN A 35 0.72 2.41 10.71
N GLU A 36 1.43 2.57 11.83
CA GLU A 36 2.54 3.52 11.97
C GLU A 36 3.65 3.28 10.95
N LYS A 37 4.01 2.02 10.71
CA LYS A 37 5.03 1.67 9.71
C LYS A 37 4.52 1.89 8.29
N LEU A 38 3.25 1.60 8.03
CA LEU A 38 2.65 1.87 6.73
C LEU A 38 2.62 3.37 6.43
N ASP A 39 2.27 4.20 7.41
CA ASP A 39 2.25 5.66 7.34
C ASP A 39 3.62 6.25 6.99
N GLN A 40 4.72 5.62 7.41
CA GLN A 40 6.05 6.06 7.01
C GLN A 40 6.36 5.80 5.53
N ILE A 41 5.65 4.86 4.88
CA ILE A 41 5.99 4.32 3.55
C ILE A 41 5.02 4.84 2.48
N TRP A 42 3.71 4.73 2.70
CA TRP A 42 2.71 4.97 1.66
C TRP A 42 2.78 6.37 1.02
N PRO A 43 3.11 7.48 1.73
CA PRO A 43 3.17 8.81 1.11
C PRO A 43 4.23 8.92 0.01
N LYS A 44 5.29 8.11 0.10
CA LYS A 44 6.40 8.06 -0.87
C LYS A 44 6.27 6.87 -1.83
N LEU A 45 5.41 5.91 -1.54
CA LEU A 45 5.16 4.76 -2.39
C LEU A 45 4.50 5.21 -3.70
N ARG A 46 5.06 4.76 -4.82
CA ARG A 46 4.52 5.04 -6.17
C ARG A 46 4.22 3.77 -6.97
N VAL A 47 4.98 2.70 -6.73
CA VAL A 47 4.85 1.45 -7.47
C VAL A 47 4.83 0.29 -6.48
N LEU A 48 3.74 -0.47 -6.49
CA LEU A 48 3.60 -1.75 -5.79
C LEU A 48 3.61 -2.90 -6.80
N ALA A 49 4.80 -3.31 -7.24
CA ALA A 49 4.96 -4.31 -8.30
C ALA A 49 4.95 -5.74 -7.76
N ARG A 50 4.33 -6.68 -8.52
CA ARG A 50 4.15 -8.10 -8.15
C ARG A 50 3.25 -8.32 -6.91
N ALA A 51 2.30 -7.40 -6.70
CA ALA A 51 1.33 -7.46 -5.62
C ALA A 51 0.32 -8.60 -5.80
N GLN A 52 0.00 -9.29 -4.70
CA GLN A 52 -1.14 -10.17 -4.57
C GLN A 52 -2.42 -9.35 -4.27
N PRO A 53 -3.63 -9.92 -4.49
CA PRO A 53 -4.89 -9.27 -4.14
C PRO A 53 -4.94 -8.72 -2.69
N SER A 54 -4.40 -9.48 -1.73
CA SER A 54 -4.28 -9.10 -0.32
C SER A 54 -3.45 -7.83 -0.11
N ASP A 55 -2.42 -7.64 -0.93
CA ASP A 55 -1.45 -6.57 -0.78
C ASP A 55 -2.07 -5.25 -1.20
N LYS A 56 -2.82 -5.29 -2.31
CA LYS A 56 -3.62 -4.17 -2.79
C LYS A 56 -4.67 -3.78 -1.76
N TYR A 57 -5.40 -4.76 -1.22
CA TYR A 57 -6.39 -4.52 -0.17
C TYR A 57 -5.76 -3.88 1.09
N THR A 58 -4.62 -4.41 1.54
CA THR A 58 -3.90 -3.89 2.72
C THR A 58 -3.48 -2.44 2.51
N LEU A 59 -2.94 -2.12 1.35
CA LEU A 59 -2.53 -0.76 1.02
C LEU A 59 -3.74 0.19 0.98
N VAL A 60 -4.82 -0.18 0.29
CA VAL A 60 -6.04 0.63 0.20
C VAL A 60 -6.66 0.88 1.57
N LYS A 61 -6.82 -0.18 2.38
CA LYS A 61 -7.32 -0.06 3.76
C LYS A 61 -6.43 0.88 4.58
N GLY A 62 -5.12 0.70 4.52
CA GLY A 62 -4.21 1.46 5.36
C GLY A 62 -4.04 2.93 4.96
N ILE A 63 -4.19 3.27 3.67
CA ILE A 63 -4.27 4.68 3.24
C ILE A 63 -5.58 5.29 3.77
N ILE A 64 -6.70 4.58 3.64
CA ILE A 64 -8.01 5.04 4.16
C ILE A 64 -7.99 5.25 5.68
N ASP A 65 -7.34 4.35 6.40
CA ASP A 65 -7.25 4.38 7.87
C ASP A 65 -6.16 5.36 8.37
N SER A 66 -5.33 5.91 7.47
CA SER A 66 -4.24 6.83 7.81
C SER A 66 -4.75 8.14 8.41
N ARG A 67 -3.95 8.69 9.32
CA ARG A 67 -4.20 9.99 9.99
C ARG A 67 -3.06 10.98 9.82
N LEU A 68 -2.24 10.80 8.78
CA LEU A 68 -1.11 11.70 8.51
C LEU A 68 -1.54 13.10 8.08
N THR A 69 -2.71 13.21 7.48
CA THR A 69 -3.33 14.45 7.02
C THR A 69 -4.50 14.78 7.95
N ASP A 70 -4.77 16.08 8.14
CA ASP A 70 -5.90 16.54 8.97
C ASP A 70 -7.25 16.09 8.41
N ALA A 71 -7.31 15.91 7.09
CA ALA A 71 -8.45 15.34 6.38
C ALA A 71 -8.16 13.87 6.05
N ARG A 72 -9.21 13.04 6.00
CA ARG A 72 -9.10 11.66 5.56
C ARG A 72 -8.71 11.57 4.07
N GLU A 73 -7.83 10.64 3.74
CA GLU A 73 -7.51 10.31 2.35
C GLU A 73 -8.68 9.61 1.64
N VAL A 74 -9.00 10.07 0.44
CA VAL A 74 -10.01 9.45 -0.44
C VAL A 74 -9.30 8.60 -1.47
N VAL A 75 -9.60 7.29 -1.48
CA VAL A 75 -8.86 6.34 -2.32
C VAL A 75 -9.71 5.86 -3.49
N ALA A 76 -9.19 6.05 -4.71
CA ALA A 76 -9.73 5.46 -5.92
C ALA A 76 -8.91 4.24 -6.35
N VAL A 77 -9.59 3.16 -6.74
CA VAL A 77 -8.95 1.93 -7.25
C VAL A 77 -9.51 1.60 -8.61
N THR A 78 -8.64 1.21 -9.55
CA THR A 78 -9.03 0.65 -10.85
C THR A 78 -8.57 -0.79 -10.94
N GLY A 79 -9.37 -1.67 -11.56
CA GLY A 79 -9.05 -3.09 -11.71
C GLY A 79 -10.02 -3.84 -12.64
N ASP A 80 -9.70 -5.09 -12.95
CA ASP A 80 -10.49 -5.98 -13.82
C ASP A 80 -11.55 -6.81 -13.06
N GLY A 81 -11.74 -6.52 -11.77
CA GLY A 81 -12.74 -7.15 -10.91
C GLY A 81 -12.35 -8.51 -10.32
N THR A 82 -11.57 -9.34 -11.03
CA THR A 82 -11.22 -10.70 -10.57
C THR A 82 -10.21 -10.68 -9.42
N ASN A 83 -9.08 -9.99 -9.62
CA ASN A 83 -8.01 -9.91 -8.62
C ASN A 83 -8.11 -8.69 -7.72
N ASP A 84 -8.94 -7.73 -8.11
CA ASP A 84 -9.06 -6.42 -7.46
C ASP A 84 -10.36 -6.27 -6.67
N GLY A 85 -11.27 -7.25 -6.72
CA GLY A 85 -12.60 -7.18 -6.09
C GLY A 85 -12.60 -6.67 -4.64
N PRO A 86 -11.80 -7.24 -3.72
CA PRO A 86 -11.73 -6.76 -2.34
C PRO A 86 -11.24 -5.31 -2.22
N ALA A 87 -10.22 -4.93 -3.01
CA ALA A 87 -9.66 -3.59 -3.01
C ALA A 87 -10.64 -2.56 -3.61
N LEU A 88 -11.31 -2.91 -4.71
CA LEU A 88 -12.37 -2.13 -5.34
C LEU A 88 -13.53 -1.87 -4.39
N LYS A 89 -13.93 -2.89 -3.60
CA LYS A 89 -15.00 -2.76 -2.62
C LYS A 89 -14.62 -1.91 -1.40
N LYS A 90 -13.33 -1.91 -1.03
CA LYS A 90 -12.83 -1.13 0.12
C LYS A 90 -12.57 0.33 -0.24
N ALA A 91 -12.23 0.62 -1.49
CA ALA A 91 -12.00 1.96 -2.00
C ALA A 91 -13.24 2.86 -1.85
N ASP A 92 -13.01 4.18 -1.76
CA ASP A 92 -14.10 5.15 -1.78
C ASP A 92 -14.75 5.23 -3.17
N VAL A 93 -13.94 5.05 -4.22
CA VAL A 93 -14.38 5.00 -5.62
C VAL A 93 -13.70 3.83 -6.34
N GLY A 94 -14.49 2.91 -6.89
CA GLY A 94 -13.99 1.77 -7.66
C GLY A 94 -14.28 1.89 -9.16
N PHE A 95 -13.27 1.67 -9.99
CA PHE A 95 -13.38 1.58 -11.45
C PHE A 95 -13.14 0.14 -11.91
N ALA A 96 -14.21 -0.52 -12.35
CA ALA A 96 -14.11 -1.84 -12.95
C ALA A 96 -13.94 -1.71 -14.47
N MET A 97 -12.85 -2.27 -14.99
CA MET A 97 -12.60 -2.31 -16.43
C MET A 97 -13.38 -3.48 -17.02
N VAL A 98 -14.18 -3.19 -18.05
CA VAL A 98 -14.89 -4.21 -18.82
C VAL A 98 -14.20 -4.36 -20.16
N SER A 99 -13.62 -5.53 -20.40
CA SER A 99 -13.13 -5.91 -21.72
C SER A 99 -14.33 -6.23 -22.60
N ARG A 100 -14.47 -5.57 -23.75
CA ARG A 100 -15.35 -6.08 -24.82
C ARG A 100 -14.59 -7.17 -25.57
N GLU A 101 -15.30 -8.24 -25.91
CA GLU A 101 -14.87 -9.22 -26.91
C GLU A 101 -14.88 -8.61 -28.31
#